data_AF-A0A6A7LLH0-F1
#
_entry.id   AF-A0A6A7LLH0-F1
#
_cell.length_a   1.000
_cell.length_b   1.000
_cell.length_c   1.000
_cell.angle_alpha   90.00
_cell.angle_beta   90.00
_cell.angle_gamma   90.00
#
_symmetry.space_group_name_H-M   'P 1'
#
loop_
_entity.id
_entity.type
_entity.pdbx_description
1 polymer ?
#
loop_
_entity_poly.entity_id
_entity_poly.type
_entity_poly.pdbx_seq_one_letter_code
_entity_poly.pdbx_strand_id
1 'polypeptide(L)'
;MATSSSEHKSQDKKLTRRDFLKLAGVAGAVGATLPSLMSFGQVLGSGGTNNNTNINQTASNMSTTMNQQSSSVRIFDLDRAKPQFQSVTGSRTIMNADNFPILAGMGAALLRLQKGGVREPHWHANAAELSYCIAGN
;
A
#
# COMPACT_ATOMS: atom_id res chain seq x y z
N MET A 1 20.59 14.33 -74.35
CA MET A 1 21.07 14.45 -72.96
C MET A 1 19.86 14.76 -72.09
N ALA A 2 19.25 13.74 -71.49
CA ALA A 2 18.05 13.88 -70.66
C ALA A 2 18.28 13.07 -69.39
N THR A 3 18.42 13.74 -68.26
CA THR A 3 18.57 13.12 -66.94
C THR A 3 17.21 13.12 -66.25
N SER A 4 16.64 11.93 -66.05
CA SER A 4 15.41 11.71 -65.29
C SER A 4 15.71 11.80 -63.80
N SER A 5 15.01 12.69 -63.09
CA SER A 5 14.99 12.79 -61.63
C SER A 5 14.06 11.72 -61.06
N SER A 6 14.51 10.92 -60.09
CA SER A 6 13.65 10.02 -59.32
C SER A 6 13.65 10.44 -57.85
N GLU A 7 12.50 10.93 -57.40
CA GLU A 7 12.21 11.28 -56.01
C GLU A 7 12.23 10.03 -55.10
N HIS A 8 12.95 10.09 -53.99
CA HIS A 8 12.94 9.06 -52.96
C HIS A 8 11.96 9.46 -51.84
N LYS A 9 10.75 8.89 -51.85
CA LYS A 9 9.75 9.08 -50.79
C LYS A 9 10.05 8.14 -49.61
N SER A 10 10.62 8.68 -48.53
CA SER A 10 10.77 7.97 -47.25
C SER A 10 9.40 7.72 -46.63
N GLN A 11 9.14 6.47 -46.23
CA GLN A 11 7.89 6.05 -45.59
C GLN A 11 8.10 5.98 -44.08
N ASP A 12 7.72 7.02 -43.35
CA ASP A 12 7.76 7.03 -41.88
C ASP A 12 6.68 6.08 -41.33
N LYS A 13 7.10 4.89 -40.89
CA LYS A 13 6.21 3.93 -40.22
C LYS A 13 5.94 4.41 -38.79
N LYS A 14 4.79 5.04 -38.59
CA LYS A 14 4.31 5.48 -37.27
C LYS A 14 3.89 4.24 -36.44
N LEU A 15 4.73 3.83 -35.49
CA LEU A 15 4.39 2.78 -34.52
C LEU A 15 3.15 3.20 -33.71
N THR A 16 2.15 2.33 -33.66
CA THR A 16 0.87 2.63 -32.99
C THR A 16 0.78 1.94 -31.63
N ARG A 17 0.00 2.51 -30.69
CA ARG A 17 -0.24 1.92 -29.35
C ARG A 17 -0.75 0.47 -29.40
N ARG A 18 -1.37 0.07 -30.52
CA ARG A 18 -1.85 -1.29 -30.76
C ARG A 18 -0.73 -2.30 -31.00
N ASP A 19 0.46 -1.84 -31.41
CA ASP A 19 1.63 -2.71 -31.63
C ASP A 19 2.31 -3.07 -30.30
N PHE A 20 2.23 -2.19 -29.29
CA PHE A 20 2.80 -2.41 -27.96
C PHE A 20 2.07 -3.52 -27.17
N LEU A 21 0.76 -3.68 -27.37
CA LEU A 21 -0.07 -4.68 -26.70
C LEU A 21 0.09 -6.11 -27.26
N LYS A 22 0.81 -6.29 -28.38
CA LYS A 22 1.07 -7.61 -28.96
C LYS A 22 2.33 -8.29 -28.41
N LEU A 23 3.15 -7.59 -27.61
CA LEU A 23 4.45 -8.11 -27.14
C LEU A 23 4.40 -8.76 -25.75
N ALA A 24 3.28 -8.69 -25.02
CA ALA A 24 3.17 -9.24 -23.66
C ALA A 24 2.67 -10.69 -23.59
N GLY A 25 2.97 -11.51 -24.60
CA GLY A 25 2.42 -12.87 -24.70
C GLY A 25 3.38 -13.86 -25.36
N VAL A 26 4.54 -14.12 -24.75
CA VAL A 26 5.32 -15.35 -25.01
C VAL A 26 5.87 -15.88 -23.69
N ALA A 27 5.53 -17.14 -23.43
CA ALA A 27 5.85 -17.94 -22.26
C ALA A 27 7.33 -18.37 -22.21
N GLY A 28 7.86 -18.51 -20.99
CA GLY A 28 9.11 -19.22 -20.72
C GLY A 28 8.96 -20.04 -19.45
N ALA A 29 8.69 -21.34 -19.59
CA ALA A 29 8.68 -22.31 -18.51
C ALA A 29 10.12 -22.77 -18.23
N VAL A 30 10.57 -22.63 -16.97
CA VAL A 30 11.70 -23.39 -16.43
C VAL A 30 11.44 -23.74 -14.97
N GLY A 31 11.27 -25.05 -14.71
CA GLY A 31 11.94 -25.74 -13.60
C GLY A 31 11.44 -25.52 -12.18
N ALA A 32 10.46 -26.33 -11.78
CA ALA A 32 10.50 -27.27 -10.65
C ALA A 32 11.11 -26.88 -9.27
N THR A 33 10.29 -27.14 -8.24
CA THR A 33 10.59 -27.51 -6.83
C THR A 33 10.78 -26.42 -5.76
N LEU A 34 9.77 -26.28 -4.88
CA LEU A 34 9.94 -25.96 -3.46
C LEU A 34 9.68 -27.26 -2.68
N PRO A 35 10.56 -27.65 -1.75
CA PRO A 35 10.19 -27.51 -0.34
C PRO A 35 11.32 -27.00 0.56
N SER A 36 10.94 -26.19 1.55
CA SER A 36 11.76 -25.67 2.65
C SER A 36 12.50 -26.77 3.41
N LEU A 37 13.83 -26.64 3.51
CA LEU A 37 14.66 -27.49 4.35
C LEU A 37 14.95 -26.80 5.70
N MET A 38 14.32 -27.35 6.74
CA MET A 38 14.68 -27.36 8.17
C MET A 38 15.16 -26.06 8.86
N SER A 39 14.30 -25.50 9.72
CA SER A 39 14.74 -24.80 10.94
C SER A 39 14.21 -25.57 12.15
N PHE A 40 15.07 -26.37 12.77
CA PHE A 40 14.88 -26.87 14.13
C PHE A 40 16.22 -26.84 14.85
N GLY A 41 16.68 -25.63 15.13
CA GLY A 41 17.68 -25.39 16.17
C GLY A 41 17.05 -25.72 17.52
N GLN A 42 17.27 -26.96 17.97
CA GLN A 42 17.16 -27.35 19.38
C GLN A 42 18.16 -26.53 20.19
N VAL A 43 17.69 -25.59 21.00
CA VAL A 43 18.49 -25.03 22.11
C VAL A 43 17.98 -25.65 23.40
N LEU A 44 18.69 -26.68 23.84
CA LEU A 44 18.60 -27.26 25.16
C LEU A 44 19.51 -26.45 26.09
N GLY A 45 18.94 -25.44 26.75
CA GLY A 45 19.64 -24.58 27.71
C GLY A 45 19.09 -24.78 29.12
N SER A 46 19.72 -25.71 29.84
CA SER A 46 19.57 -25.95 31.28
C SER A 46 20.26 -24.83 32.09
N GLY A 47 19.65 -24.44 33.21
CA GLY A 47 20.38 -23.94 34.38
C GLY A 47 20.01 -22.54 34.87
N GLY A 48 19.64 -22.46 36.15
CA GLY A 48 19.91 -21.27 36.97
C GLY A 48 18.72 -20.69 37.75
N THR A 49 18.45 -21.24 38.93
CA THR A 49 17.79 -20.56 40.06
C THR A 49 18.34 -19.16 40.26
N ASN A 50 17.51 -18.17 40.65
CA ASN A 50 17.91 -17.14 41.62
C ASN A 50 16.69 -16.47 42.27
N ASN A 51 16.62 -16.61 43.59
CA ASN A 51 15.76 -15.85 44.48
C ASN A 51 16.33 -14.44 44.67
N ASN A 52 15.54 -13.38 44.47
CA ASN A 52 15.74 -12.08 45.09
C ASN A 52 14.46 -11.25 44.94
N THR A 53 13.70 -11.15 46.02
CA THR A 53 13.58 -9.98 46.92
C THR A 53 12.58 -8.95 46.41
N ASN A 54 11.57 -8.76 47.25
CA ASN A 54 10.57 -7.70 47.17
C ASN A 54 11.27 -6.34 47.10
N ILE A 55 11.09 -5.64 45.98
CA ILE A 55 11.39 -4.22 45.87
C ILE A 55 10.30 -3.59 45.01
N ASN A 56 9.51 -2.74 45.64
CA ASN A 56 8.63 -1.78 44.98
C ASN A 56 9.35 -1.12 43.81
N GLN A 57 8.92 -1.43 42.59
CA GLN A 57 9.18 -0.62 41.42
C GLN A 57 7.84 -0.18 40.83
N THR A 58 7.38 0.94 41.37
CA THR A 58 6.77 2.08 40.69
C THR A 58 6.35 1.85 39.24
N ALA A 59 5.05 1.96 39.00
CA ALA A 59 4.39 2.42 37.78
C ALA A 59 5.29 2.50 36.52
N SER A 60 5.21 1.49 35.68
CA SER A 60 5.12 1.75 34.25
C SER A 60 3.83 1.14 33.76
N ASN A 61 2.89 2.03 33.51
CA ASN A 61 1.66 1.73 32.79
C ASN A 61 2.04 0.99 31.52
N MET A 62 1.92 -0.34 31.53
CA MET A 62 1.76 -1.11 30.32
C MET A 62 0.31 -0.89 29.87
N SER A 63 0.01 0.37 29.53
CA SER A 63 -1.07 0.69 28.61
C SER A 63 -0.59 0.16 27.27
N THR A 64 -0.68 -1.16 27.10
CA THR A 64 -0.80 -1.75 25.79
C THR A 64 -2.03 -1.09 25.20
N THR A 65 -1.83 -0.03 24.42
CA THR A 65 -2.83 0.53 23.51
C THR A 65 -3.11 -0.57 22.50
N MET A 66 -3.88 -1.58 22.93
CA MET A 66 -4.49 -2.55 22.07
C MET A 66 -5.48 -1.75 21.24
N ASN A 67 -5.07 -1.47 20.00
CA ASN A 67 -5.92 -1.04 18.92
C ASN A 67 -7.01 -2.10 18.75
N GLN A 68 -8.06 -2.03 19.57
CA GLN A 68 -9.24 -2.87 19.44
C GLN A 68 -10.01 -2.37 18.22
N GLN A 69 -9.58 -2.82 17.04
CA GLN A 69 -10.38 -2.73 15.83
C GLN A 69 -11.76 -3.31 16.14
N SER A 70 -12.82 -2.61 15.73
CA SER A 70 -14.21 -2.97 16.02
C SER A 70 -14.46 -4.46 15.77
N SER A 71 -15.09 -5.14 16.75
CA SER A 71 -15.37 -6.58 16.70
C SER A 71 -16.42 -6.96 15.64
N SER A 72 -17.02 -5.98 14.98
CA SER A 72 -18.02 -6.18 13.92
C SER A 72 -17.39 -6.19 12.54
N VAL A 73 -17.68 -7.22 11.75
CA VAL A 73 -17.29 -7.35 10.33
C VAL A 73 -17.80 -6.18 9.46
N ARG A 74 -18.80 -5.43 9.93
CA ARG A 74 -19.43 -4.32 9.18
C ARG A 74 -18.93 -2.92 9.57
N ILE A 75 -18.05 -2.80 10.56
CA ILE A 75 -17.57 -1.50 11.01
C ILE A 75 -16.08 -1.42 10.70
N PHE A 76 -15.71 -0.46 9.87
CA PHE A 76 -14.32 -0.13 9.60
C PHE A 76 -14.01 1.23 10.21
N ASP A 77 -13.07 1.27 11.15
CA ASP A 77 -12.67 2.48 11.83
C ASP A 77 -11.47 3.11 11.09
N LEU A 78 -11.75 4.19 10.35
CA LEU A 78 -10.74 4.94 9.59
C LEU A 78 -9.68 5.61 10.48
N ASP A 79 -10.00 5.89 11.74
CA ASP A 79 -9.08 6.56 12.66
C ASP A 79 -8.09 5.58 13.29
N ARG A 80 -8.58 4.36 13.58
CA ARG A 80 -7.77 3.27 14.15
C ARG A 80 -6.96 2.50 13.10
N ALA A 81 -7.39 2.50 11.86
CA ALA A 81 -6.69 1.82 10.78
C ALA A 81 -5.31 2.45 10.52
N LYS A 82 -4.31 1.61 10.22
CA LYS A 82 -2.95 2.06 9.89
C LYS A 82 -2.98 2.96 8.64
N PRO A 83 -2.48 4.21 8.70
CA PRO A 83 -2.41 5.08 7.53
C PRO A 83 -1.50 4.50 6.45
N GLN A 84 -1.94 4.59 5.19
CA GLN A 84 -1.12 4.23 4.03
C GLN A 84 -0.06 5.30 3.74
N PHE A 85 -0.32 6.55 4.14
CA PHE A 85 0.64 7.63 4.06
C PHE A 85 0.66 8.39 5.38
N GLN A 86 1.86 8.67 5.88
CA GLN A 86 2.07 9.45 7.09
C GLN A 86 3.35 10.27 6.95
N SER A 87 3.27 11.56 7.25
CA SER A 87 4.38 12.50 7.30
C SER A 87 4.23 13.40 8.52
N VAL A 88 5.21 14.29 8.74
CA VAL A 88 5.11 15.33 9.76
C VAL A 88 4.01 16.36 9.48
N THR A 89 3.59 16.50 8.21
CA THR A 89 2.60 17.49 7.77
C THR A 89 1.18 16.91 7.64
N GLY A 90 1.00 15.60 7.77
CA GLY A 90 -0.32 14.98 7.69
C GLY A 90 -0.31 13.47 7.54
N SER A 91 -1.49 12.90 7.40
CA SER A 91 -1.70 11.48 7.15
C SER A 91 -2.92 11.22 6.28
N ARG A 92 -2.91 10.07 5.60
CA ARG A 92 -4.02 9.58 4.79
C ARG A 92 -4.26 8.11 5.09
N THR A 93 -5.48 7.83 5.54
CA THR A 93 -5.99 6.46 5.72
C THR A 93 -7.07 6.20 4.67
N ILE A 94 -6.99 5.08 3.96
CA ILE A 94 -7.89 4.69 2.87
C ILE A 94 -8.65 3.42 3.26
N MET A 95 -9.94 3.41 2.92
CA MET A 95 -10.82 2.26 3.01
C MET A 95 -11.41 1.99 1.62
N ASN A 96 -11.24 0.77 1.12
CA ASN A 96 -11.66 0.35 -0.22
C ASN A 96 -11.99 -1.15 -0.22
N ALA A 97 -12.31 -1.72 -1.39
CA ALA A 97 -12.65 -3.15 -1.48
C ALA A 97 -11.52 -4.11 -1.03
N ASP A 98 -10.26 -3.69 -1.04
CA ASP A 98 -9.12 -4.55 -0.67
C ASP A 98 -9.08 -4.81 0.85
N ASN A 99 -9.53 -3.84 1.66
CA ASN A 99 -9.54 -3.95 3.12
C ASN A 99 -10.96 -3.97 3.73
N PHE A 100 -11.97 -3.62 2.94
CA PHE A 100 -13.36 -3.63 3.34
C PHE A 100 -14.27 -3.98 2.14
N PRO A 101 -14.43 -5.29 1.84
CA PRO A 101 -15.05 -5.78 0.59
C PRO A 101 -16.47 -5.27 0.31
N ILE A 102 -17.20 -4.83 1.33
CA ILE A 102 -18.54 -4.24 1.16
C ILE A 102 -18.51 -2.93 0.34
N LEU A 103 -17.35 -2.28 0.21
CA LEU A 103 -17.15 -1.09 -0.64
C LEU A 103 -16.78 -1.43 -2.09
N ALA A 104 -17.18 -2.60 -2.61
CA ALA A 104 -16.98 -2.90 -4.03
C ALA A 104 -17.51 -1.77 -4.93
N GLY A 105 -16.63 -1.14 -5.71
CA GLY A 105 -16.96 0.00 -6.58
C GLY A 105 -16.96 1.39 -5.90
N MET A 106 -16.57 1.47 -4.62
CA MET A 106 -16.47 2.73 -3.86
C MET A 106 -15.18 2.76 -3.03
N GLY A 107 -14.76 3.95 -2.63
CA GLY A 107 -13.69 4.13 -1.66
C GLY A 107 -13.97 5.34 -0.78
N ALA A 108 -13.40 5.33 0.42
CA ALA A 108 -13.38 6.46 1.32
C ALA A 108 -11.96 6.68 1.82
N ALA A 109 -11.64 7.93 2.15
CA ALA A 109 -10.37 8.27 2.76
C ALA A 109 -10.57 9.28 3.88
N LEU A 110 -9.80 9.09 4.96
CA LEU A 110 -9.64 10.07 6.02
C LEU A 110 -8.30 10.78 5.79
N LEU A 111 -8.37 12.08 5.51
CA LEU A 111 -7.21 12.94 5.34
C LEU A 111 -7.07 13.83 6.58
N ARG A 112 -5.88 13.87 7.16
CA ARG A 112 -5.52 14.82 8.21
C ARG A 112 -4.34 15.65 7.77
N LEU A 113 -4.48 16.95 7.84
CA LEU A 113 -3.41 17.90 7.55
C LEU A 113 -3.08 18.65 8.83
N GLN A 114 -1.79 18.78 9.12
CA GLN A 114 -1.31 19.70 10.15
C GLN A 114 -1.42 21.15 9.63
N LYS A 115 -1.33 22.13 10.53
CA LYS A 115 -1.33 23.54 10.12
C LYS A 115 -0.20 23.80 9.12
N GLY A 116 -0.55 24.36 7.96
CA GLY A 116 0.38 24.61 6.84
C GLY A 116 0.70 23.37 6.00
N GLY A 117 0.16 22.21 6.33
CA GLY A 117 0.22 21.01 5.48
C GLY A 117 -0.68 21.17 4.26
N VAL A 118 -0.21 20.66 3.12
CA VAL A 118 -0.93 20.74 1.85
C VAL A 118 -1.00 19.35 1.24
N ARG A 119 -2.12 19.06 0.56
CA ARG A 119 -2.24 17.89 -0.31
C ARG A 119 -1.89 18.30 -1.74
N GLU A 120 -1.04 17.50 -2.37
CA GLU A 120 -0.71 17.68 -3.78
C GLU A 120 -1.98 17.59 -4.67
N PRO A 121 -2.11 18.47 -5.68
CA PRO A 121 -3.17 18.36 -6.67
C PRO A 121 -3.13 16.98 -7.36
N HIS A 122 -4.28 16.33 -7.45
CA HIS A 122 -4.42 15.02 -8.11
C HIS A 122 -5.82 14.90 -8.71
N TRP A 123 -5.97 13.98 -9.65
CA TRP A 123 -7.25 13.70 -10.32
C TRP A 123 -7.49 12.20 -10.39
N HIS A 124 -8.76 11.80 -10.42
CA HIS A 124 -9.19 10.43 -10.60
C HIS A 124 -9.71 10.24 -12.03
N ALA A 125 -9.18 9.25 -12.74
CA ALA A 125 -9.60 8.97 -14.13
C ALA A 125 -10.99 8.31 -14.22
N ASN A 126 -11.41 7.62 -13.16
CA ASN A 126 -12.58 6.72 -13.15
C ASN A 126 -13.49 6.91 -11.94
N ALA A 127 -13.31 7.96 -11.14
CA ALA A 127 -14.12 8.21 -9.95
C ALA A 127 -14.43 9.70 -9.81
N ALA A 128 -15.68 10.00 -9.46
CA ALA A 128 -16.02 11.29 -8.88
C ALA A 128 -15.61 11.28 -7.40
N GLU A 129 -15.05 12.37 -6.91
CA GLU A 129 -14.69 12.53 -5.51
C GLU A 129 -15.54 13.62 -4.88
N LEU A 130 -16.09 13.34 -3.69
CA LEU A 130 -16.73 14.32 -2.82
C LEU A 130 -15.93 14.39 -1.54
N SER A 131 -15.42 15.57 -1.21
CA SER A 131 -14.70 15.82 0.03
C SER A 131 -15.59 16.59 1.02
N TYR A 132 -15.53 16.20 2.29
CA TYR A 132 -16.23 16.88 3.37
C TYR A 132 -15.25 17.22 4.50
N CYS A 133 -15.22 18.48 4.92
CA CYS A 133 -14.39 18.91 6.04
C CYS A 133 -15.09 18.61 7.37
N ILE A 134 -14.48 17.75 8.18
CA ILE A 134 -15.03 17.38 9.49
C ILE A 134 -14.59 18.38 10.57
N ALA A 135 -13.39 18.96 10.46
CA ALA A 135 -12.85 19.93 11.40
C ALA A 135 -11.71 20.77 10.78
N GLY A 136 -11.54 22.00 11.26
CA GLY A 136 -10.50 22.94 10.81
C GLY A 136 -10.91 23.81 9.62
N ASN A 137 -9.94 24.55 9.07
CA ASN A 137 -10.07 25.40 7.89
C ASN A 137 -8.73 25.66 7.17
#